data_AF-A0A9D8KWY8-F1
#
_entry.id   AF-A0A9D8KWY8-F1
#
_cell.length_a   1.000
_cell.length_b   1.000
_cell.length_c   1.000
_cell.angle_alpha   90.00
_cell.angle_beta   90.00
_cell.angle_gamma   90.00
#
_symmetry.space_group_name_H-M   'P 1'
#
loop_
_entity.id
_entity.type
_entity.pdbx_description
1 polymer ?
#
loop_
_entity_poly.entity_id
_entity_poly.type
_entity_poly.pdbx_seq_one_letter_code
_entity_poly.pdbx_strand_id
1 'polypeptide(L)'
;MKRRHFLGVAGAGTAGAIASPAIAQAMPEVKWRITSSFPKSLDTIFGASEVLAKAVSEATDGKFEIQVFAPGEIVPGLQALDAVSSGTVECAHSPTYFYIGKDPTLGLGTGSPFGLNARQQHSWWYFGGGEQ
;
A
#
# COMPACT_ATOMS: atom_id res chain seq x y z
N MET A 1 23.21 43.46 -24.95
CA MET A 1 24.14 43.87 -23.87
C MET A 1 23.41 44.96 -23.09
N LYS A 2 23.15 44.95 -21.78
CA LYS A 2 23.90 44.44 -20.63
C LYS A 2 22.93 43.89 -19.56
N ARG A 3 23.13 42.62 -19.21
CA ARG A 3 22.58 41.93 -18.02
C ARG A 3 23.51 42.20 -16.85
N ARG A 4 23.25 43.22 -16.03
CA ARG A 4 23.89 43.40 -14.71
C ARG A 4 23.34 44.64 -14.01
N HIS A 5 22.30 44.43 -13.22
CA HIS A 5 21.97 45.30 -12.08
C HIS A 5 21.33 44.50 -10.94
N PHE A 6 21.78 43.25 -10.75
CA PHE A 6 21.70 42.56 -9.45
C PHE A 6 23.01 42.83 -8.74
N LEU A 7 22.95 43.13 -7.43
CA LEU A 7 24.03 43.54 -6.52
C LEU A 7 24.18 45.06 -6.39
N GLY A 8 23.24 45.66 -5.67
CA GLY A 8 23.36 47.02 -5.17
C GLY A 8 22.31 47.27 -4.10
N VAL A 9 22.64 46.91 -2.85
CA VAL A 9 22.27 47.56 -1.58
C VAL A 9 22.45 46.51 -0.48
N ALA A 10 23.67 46.49 0.08
CA ALA A 10 23.85 46.13 1.47
C ALA A 10 23.36 47.35 2.29
N GLY A 11 22.16 47.24 2.86
CA GLY A 11 21.60 48.21 3.79
C GLY A 11 21.13 47.46 5.03
N ALA A 12 21.90 47.56 6.11
CA ALA A 12 21.57 46.99 7.40
C ALA A 12 20.27 47.62 7.94
N GLY A 13 19.27 46.78 8.20
CA GLY A 13 18.01 47.18 8.82
C GLY A 13 17.11 45.97 9.04
N THR A 14 17.15 45.42 10.25
CA THR A 14 16.31 44.31 10.75
C THR A 14 16.14 43.14 9.77
N ALA A 15 17.06 42.18 9.83
CA ALA A 15 16.87 40.87 9.22
C ALA A 15 15.71 40.14 9.93
N GLY A 16 14.48 40.50 9.58
CA GLY A 16 13.35 39.60 9.75
C GLY A 16 13.73 38.33 9.02
N ALA A 17 13.81 37.22 9.74
CA ALA A 17 13.98 35.91 9.14
C ALA A 17 12.89 35.77 8.08
N ILE A 18 13.27 35.94 6.81
CA ILE A 18 12.41 35.55 5.70
C ILE A 18 12.32 34.05 5.91
N ALA A 19 11.22 33.58 6.49
CA ALA A 19 10.93 32.17 6.61
C ALA A 19 11.07 31.61 5.20
N SER A 20 12.21 30.97 4.91
CA SER A 20 12.33 30.16 3.71
C SER A 20 11.11 29.23 3.76
N PRO A 21 10.27 29.18 2.71
CA PRO A 21 9.18 28.23 2.68
C PRO A 21 9.79 26.88 3.05
N ALA A 22 9.27 26.23 4.08
CA ALA A 22 9.57 24.83 4.27
C ALA A 22 9.16 24.17 2.96
N ILE A 23 10.13 23.84 2.11
CA ILE A 23 9.88 23.03 0.93
C ILE A 23 9.46 21.71 1.55
N ALA A 24 8.14 21.53 1.69
CA ALA A 24 7.55 20.26 2.03
C ALA A 24 8.20 19.27 1.07
N GLN A 25 8.97 18.32 1.61
CA GLN A 25 9.57 17.27 0.80
C GLN A 25 8.42 16.62 0.06
N ALA A 26 8.33 16.86 -1.26
CA ALA A 26 7.26 16.31 -2.05
C ALA A 26 7.33 14.80 -1.90
N MET A 27 6.23 14.19 -1.49
CA MET A 27 6.17 12.74 -1.33
C MET A 27 6.53 12.10 -2.69
N PRO A 28 7.44 11.10 -2.71
CA PRO A 28 7.80 10.44 -3.96
C PRO A 28 6.58 9.77 -4.58
N GLU A 29 6.56 9.72 -5.90
CA GLU A 29 5.54 8.95 -6.62
C GLU A 29 5.82 7.45 -6.48
N VAL A 30 4.84 6.72 -5.98
CA VAL A 30 4.88 5.27 -5.75
C VAL A 30 3.80 4.62 -6.61
N LYS A 31 4.19 3.59 -7.35
CA LYS A 31 3.28 2.80 -8.19
C LYS A 31 3.44 1.32 -7.86
N TRP A 32 2.42 0.73 -7.27
CA TRP A 32 2.39 -0.70 -6.92
C TRP A 32 1.33 -1.43 -7.73
N ARG A 33 1.50 -2.75 -7.80
CA ARG A 33 0.55 -3.69 -8.39
C ARG A 33 0.09 -4.66 -7.30
N ILE A 34 -1.22 -4.80 -7.16
CA ILE A 34 -1.86 -5.87 -6.40
C ILE A 34 -2.25 -6.97 -7.36
N THR A 35 -1.81 -8.21 -7.12
CA THR A 35 -2.44 -9.39 -7.72
C THR A 35 -3.48 -9.98 -6.75
N SER A 36 -4.71 -10.11 -7.21
CA SER A 36 -5.81 -10.69 -6.44
C SER A 36 -5.97 -12.17 -6.76
N SER A 37 -6.29 -12.98 -5.74
CA SER A 37 -6.69 -14.37 -5.95
C SER A 37 -8.16 -14.54 -6.37
N PHE A 38 -8.92 -13.44 -6.49
CA PHE A 38 -10.36 -13.46 -6.73
C PHE A 38 -10.75 -12.84 -8.08
N PRO A 39 -11.66 -13.43 -8.86
CA PRO A 39 -12.10 -12.86 -10.13
C PRO A 39 -12.90 -11.57 -9.93
N LYS A 40 -12.89 -10.69 -10.95
CA LYS A 40 -13.62 -9.40 -10.96
C LYS A 40 -15.13 -9.55 -10.74
N SER A 41 -15.70 -10.73 -11.03
CA SER A 41 -17.12 -11.03 -10.81
C SER A 41 -17.50 -11.15 -9.33
N LEU A 42 -16.53 -11.34 -8.42
CA LEU A 42 -16.75 -11.31 -6.97
C LEU A 42 -16.46 -9.91 -6.44
N ASP A 43 -17.34 -8.97 -6.76
CA ASP A 43 -17.25 -7.54 -6.44
C ASP A 43 -16.97 -7.27 -4.96
N THR A 44 -17.54 -8.04 -4.04
CA THR A 44 -17.32 -7.85 -2.60
C THR A 44 -15.87 -8.08 -2.16
N ILE A 45 -15.24 -9.14 -2.64
CA ILE A 45 -13.89 -9.53 -2.21
C ILE A 45 -12.82 -9.01 -3.17
N PHE A 46 -13.04 -9.03 -4.48
CA PHE A 46 -12.15 -8.37 -5.42
C PHE A 46 -12.18 -6.85 -5.24
N GLY A 47 -13.39 -6.28 -5.09
CA GLY A 47 -13.57 -4.84 -4.91
C GLY A 47 -12.99 -4.30 -3.60
N ALA A 48 -12.72 -5.14 -2.59
CA ALA A 48 -11.96 -4.72 -1.42
C ALA A 48 -10.56 -4.20 -1.81
N SER A 49 -9.90 -4.80 -2.81
CA SER A 49 -8.63 -4.31 -3.35
C SER A 49 -8.79 -2.96 -4.07
N GLU A 50 -9.91 -2.76 -4.77
CA GLU A 50 -10.20 -1.50 -5.47
C GLU A 50 -10.51 -0.37 -4.47
N VAL A 51 -11.24 -0.68 -3.39
CA VAL A 51 -11.50 0.25 -2.27
C VAL A 51 -10.18 0.66 -1.62
N LEU A 52 -9.28 -0.29 -1.36
CA LEU A 52 -7.94 0.00 -0.83
C LEU A 52 -7.16 0.92 -1.78
N ALA A 53 -7.07 0.56 -3.07
CA ALA A 53 -6.33 1.32 -4.06
C ALA A 53 -6.84 2.76 -4.19
N LYS A 54 -8.16 2.94 -4.21
CA LYS A 54 -8.81 4.25 -4.26
C LYS A 54 -8.52 5.06 -3.00
N ALA A 55 -8.68 4.47 -1.81
CA ALA A 55 -8.44 5.15 -0.55
C ALA A 55 -6.97 5.62 -0.42
N VAL A 56 -6.01 4.80 -0.85
CA VAL A 56 -4.59 5.15 -0.86
C VAL A 56 -4.31 6.30 -1.82
N SER A 57 -4.85 6.23 -3.04
CA SER A 57 -4.69 7.31 -4.02
C SER A 57 -5.28 8.63 -3.52
N GLU A 58 -6.50 8.60 -2.96
CA GLU A 58 -7.18 9.78 -2.41
C GLU A 58 -6.43 10.37 -1.20
N ALA A 59 -5.91 9.53 -0.30
CA ALA A 59 -5.16 9.98 0.87
C ALA A 59 -3.79 10.57 0.53
N THR A 60 -3.29 10.36 -0.69
CA THR A 60 -1.95 10.75 -1.13
C THR A 60 -1.97 11.75 -2.29
N ASP A 61 -3.12 12.33 -2.63
CA ASP A 61 -3.30 13.18 -3.81
C ASP A 61 -2.74 12.53 -5.10
N GLY A 62 -2.93 11.22 -5.24
CA GLY A 62 -2.45 10.43 -6.37
C GLY A 62 -0.95 10.14 -6.37
N LYS A 63 -0.21 10.50 -5.31
CA LYS A 63 1.23 10.18 -5.22
C LYS A 63 1.51 8.71 -4.95
N PHE A 64 0.56 7.98 -4.38
CA PHE A 64 0.63 6.53 -4.29
C PHE A 64 -0.53 5.91 -5.07
N GLU A 65 -0.22 5.34 -6.22
CA GLU A 65 -1.18 4.63 -7.07
C GLU A 65 -0.98 3.11 -6.96
N ILE A 66 -2.08 2.38 -6.83
CA ILE A 66 -2.09 0.91 -6.79
C ILE A 66 -2.97 0.41 -7.93
N GLN A 67 -2.40 -0.40 -8.82
CA GLN A 67 -3.15 -1.07 -9.89
C GLN A 67 -3.57 -2.47 -9.45
N VAL A 68 -4.85 -2.80 -9.61
CA VAL A 68 -5.42 -4.07 -9.16
C VAL A 68 -5.61 -5.02 -10.34
N PHE A 69 -5.05 -6.22 -10.23
CA PHE A 69 -5.10 -7.26 -11.25
C PHE A 69 -5.87 -8.49 -10.75
N ALA A 70 -6.70 -9.04 -11.62
CA ALA A 70 -7.44 -10.27 -11.37
C ALA A 70 -6.56 -11.53 -11.58
N PRO A 71 -6.99 -12.71 -11.11
CA PRO A 71 -6.31 -13.97 -11.35
C PRO A 71 -6.00 -14.19 -12.82
N GLY A 72 -4.74 -14.52 -13.12
CA GLY A 72 -4.27 -14.79 -14.47
C GLY A 72 -3.82 -13.57 -15.28
N GLU A 73 -4.10 -12.33 -14.82
CA GLU A 73 -3.60 -11.12 -15.51
C GLU A 73 -2.09 -10.90 -15.26
N ILE A 74 -1.57 -11.33 -14.10
CA ILE A 74 -0.13 -11.38 -13.80
C ILE A 74 0.32 -12.81 -13.51
N VAL A 75 -0.34 -13.45 -12.54
CA VAL A 75 -0.12 -14.85 -12.17
C VAL A 75 -1.46 -15.54 -11.89
N PRO A 76 -1.54 -16.89 -11.98
CA PRO A 76 -2.67 -17.64 -11.45
C PRO A 76 -3.00 -17.27 -10.00
N GLY A 77 -4.29 -17.28 -9.63
CA GLY A 77 -4.75 -16.78 -8.32
C GLY A 77 -4.11 -17.49 -7.12
N LEU A 78 -3.81 -18.79 -7.22
CA LEU A 78 -3.14 -19.56 -6.16
C LEU A 78 -1.63 -19.31 -6.07
N GLN A 79 -1.05 -18.45 -6.92
CA GLN A 79 0.36 -18.08 -6.91
C GLN A 79 0.61 -16.66 -6.38
N ALA A 80 -0.42 -15.97 -5.84
CA ALA A 80 -0.29 -14.59 -5.38
C ALA A 80 0.79 -14.40 -4.30
N LEU A 81 0.87 -15.28 -3.29
CA LEU A 81 1.95 -15.24 -2.29
C LEU A 81 3.35 -15.43 -2.90
N ASP A 82 3.49 -16.32 -3.88
CA ASP A 82 4.78 -16.55 -4.56
C ASP A 82 5.20 -15.35 -5.41
N ALA A 83 4.24 -14.67 -6.04
CA ALA A 83 4.49 -13.47 -6.82
C ALA A 83 4.99 -12.30 -5.95
N VAL A 84 4.45 -12.13 -4.74
CA VAL A 84 4.97 -11.15 -3.77
C VAL A 84 6.33 -11.58 -3.24
N SER A 85 6.48 -12.85 -2.83
CA SER A 85 7.72 -13.37 -2.24
C SER A 85 8.92 -13.28 -3.18
N SER A 86 8.68 -13.38 -4.49
CA SER A 86 9.69 -13.24 -5.54
C SER A 86 9.92 -11.80 -6.02
N GLY A 87 9.13 -10.83 -5.54
CA GLY A 87 9.18 -9.43 -6.00
C GLY A 87 8.60 -9.21 -7.39
N THR A 88 7.81 -10.14 -7.93
CA THR A 88 7.13 -10.00 -9.22
C THR A 88 6.06 -8.89 -9.16
N VAL A 89 5.39 -8.75 -8.02
CA VAL A 89 4.45 -7.69 -7.68
C VAL A 89 4.73 -7.21 -6.25
N GLU A 90 4.35 -5.97 -5.95
CA GLU A 90 4.65 -5.34 -4.67
C GLU A 90 3.68 -5.80 -3.56
N CYS A 91 2.48 -6.27 -3.93
CA CYS A 91 1.49 -6.75 -2.97
C CYS A 91 0.49 -7.74 -3.59
N ALA A 92 -0.25 -8.45 -2.74
CA ALA A 92 -1.28 -9.40 -3.11
C ALA A 92 -2.50 -9.30 -2.19
N HIS A 93 -3.68 -9.62 -2.72
CA HIS A 93 -4.87 -9.87 -1.92
C HIS A 93 -5.27 -11.34 -2.06
N SER A 94 -5.04 -12.10 -1.00
CA SER A 94 -5.27 -13.55 -0.97
C SER A 94 -5.50 -14.02 0.48
N PRO A 95 -6.34 -15.04 0.73
CA PRO A 95 -6.43 -15.66 2.03
C PRO A 95 -5.20 -16.56 2.24
N THR A 96 -4.55 -16.41 3.39
CA THR A 96 -3.33 -17.16 3.72
C THR A 96 -3.55 -18.68 3.78
N TYR A 97 -4.78 -19.15 4.02
CA TYR A 97 -5.08 -20.59 4.02
C TYR A 97 -4.89 -21.27 2.65
N PHE A 98 -4.84 -20.53 1.54
CA PHE A 98 -4.50 -21.13 0.23
C PHE A 98 -3.09 -21.74 0.21
N TYR A 99 -2.25 -21.36 1.18
CA TYR A 99 -0.84 -21.69 1.22
C TYR A 99 -0.46 -22.66 2.35
N ILE A 100 -1.44 -23.31 3.00
CA ILE A 100 -1.17 -24.30 4.07
C ILE A 100 -0.28 -25.46 3.62
N GLY A 101 -0.27 -25.77 2.32
CA GLY A 101 0.63 -26.78 1.75
C GLY A 101 2.10 -26.35 1.72
N LYS A 102 2.39 -25.05 1.86
CA LYS A 102 3.75 -24.51 2.03
C LYS A 102 4.13 -24.46 3.50
N ASP A 103 3.24 -23.91 4.34
CA ASP A 103 3.40 -23.88 5.79
C ASP A 103 2.01 -23.90 6.45
N PRO A 104 1.69 -24.89 7.30
CA PRO A 104 0.38 -24.99 7.95
C PRO A 104 0.06 -23.80 8.86
N THR A 105 1.06 -23.07 9.37
CA THR A 105 0.86 -21.86 10.19
C THR A 105 0.13 -20.76 9.44
N LEU A 106 0.23 -20.71 8.10
CA LEU A 106 -0.47 -19.75 7.26
C LEU A 106 -2.01 -19.90 7.36
N GLY A 107 -2.52 -21.05 7.80
CA GLY A 107 -3.95 -21.20 8.08
C GLY A 107 -4.45 -20.27 9.18
N LEU A 108 -3.61 -19.93 10.16
CA LEU A 108 -3.98 -19.09 11.31
C LEU A 108 -4.29 -17.65 10.92
N GLY A 109 -3.65 -17.12 9.87
CA GLY A 109 -3.84 -15.75 9.39
C GLY A 109 -5.22 -15.47 8.79
N THR A 110 -5.95 -16.52 8.37
CA THR A 110 -7.31 -16.36 7.84
C THR A 110 -8.37 -16.91 8.80
N GLY A 111 -8.18 -18.14 9.27
CA GLY A 111 -9.15 -18.84 10.11
C GLY A 111 -9.02 -20.35 10.00
N SER A 112 -9.44 -21.07 11.04
CA SER A 112 -9.40 -22.52 11.11
C SER A 112 -10.76 -23.10 11.51
N PRO A 113 -11.07 -24.36 11.16
CA PRO A 113 -12.29 -25.03 11.61
C PRO A 113 -12.44 -24.94 13.13
N PHE A 114 -13.64 -24.60 13.60
CA PHE A 114 -13.95 -24.38 15.02
C PHE A 114 -13.13 -23.27 15.69
N GLY A 115 -12.54 -22.38 14.90
CA GLY A 115 -11.77 -21.23 15.38
C GLY A 115 -12.60 -20.02 15.75
N LEU A 116 -11.93 -18.87 15.74
CA LEU A 116 -12.49 -17.58 16.12
C LEU A 116 -13.51 -17.07 15.08
N ASN A 117 -14.57 -16.41 15.54
CA ASN A 117 -15.42 -15.61 14.66
C ASN A 117 -14.70 -14.31 14.23
N ALA A 118 -15.26 -13.56 13.27
CA ALA A 118 -14.63 -12.36 12.73
C ALA A 118 -14.20 -11.33 13.81
N ARG A 119 -15.05 -11.06 14.81
CA ARG A 119 -14.72 -10.11 15.90
C ARG A 119 -13.59 -10.62 16.77
N GLN A 120 -13.59 -11.92 17.07
CA GLN A 120 -12.56 -12.57 17.86
C GLN A 120 -11.23 -12.65 17.10
N GLN A 121 -11.25 -13.01 15.82
CA GLN A 121 -10.05 -13.05 14.96
C GLN A 121 -9.41 -11.67 14.87
N HIS A 122 -10.22 -10.63 14.63
CA HIS A 122 -9.73 -9.25 14.60
C HIS A 122 -9.17 -8.82 15.97
N SER A 123 -9.84 -9.20 17.07
CA SER A 123 -9.36 -8.86 18.42
C SER A 123 -8.05 -9.55 18.74
N TRP A 124 -7.91 -10.82 18.34
CA TRP A 124 -6.68 -11.58 18.49
C TRP A 124 -5.54 -10.99 17.64
N TRP A 125 -5.82 -10.63 16.39
CA TRP A 125 -4.81 -10.06 15.48
C TRP A 125 -4.18 -8.78 16.05
N TYR A 126 -5.01 -7.79 16.38
CA TYR A 126 -4.53 -6.46 16.80
C TYR A 126 -4.24 -6.33 18.31
N PHE A 127 -4.91 -7.11 19.17
CA PHE A 127 -4.80 -6.95 20.63
C PHE A 127 -4.34 -8.21 21.35
N GLY A 128 -4.35 -9.37 20.69
CA GLY A 128 -3.99 -10.67 21.27
C GLY A 128 -2.65 -11.24 20.80
N GLY A 129 -1.85 -10.44 20.07
CA GLY A 129 -0.52 -10.82 19.58
C GLY A 129 -0.51 -11.61 18.27
N GLY A 130 -1.58 -11.58 17.47
CA GLY A 130 -1.62 -12.30 16.19
C GLY A 130 -0.75 -11.68 15.09
N GLU A 131 -0.46 -10.38 15.16
CA GLU A 131 0.38 -9.68 14.18
C GLU A 131 1.88 -9.55 14.54
N GLN A 132 2.30 -10.12 15.68
CA GLN A 132 3.70 -10.14 16.14
C GLN A 132 4.48 -11.31 15.53
#